data_AF-A0A1G9U7Y6-F1
#
_entry.id   AF-A0A1G9U7Y6-F1
#
_cell.length_a   1.000
_cell.length_b   1.000
_cell.length_c   1.000
_cell.angle_alpha   90.00
_cell.angle_beta   90.00
_cell.angle_gamma   90.00
#
_symmetry.space_group_name_H-M   'P 1'
#
loop_
_entity.id
_entity.type
_entity.pdbx_description
1 polymer ?
#
loop_
_entity_poly.entity_id
_entity_poly.type
_entity_poly.pdbx_seq_one_letter_code
_entity_poly.pdbx_strand_id
1 'polypeptide(L)'
;MNNHRKRSPKRGYKRLAAALAGAAVISSAMLPGIPLAKVQAAVDSNNVNSAPPGKDDSATRPDQAGSPLQAARQQASKYGFDSTRDRFSLQSRTQTAATVIIRTTTGKTYKMELIKTRNGNWQVAGVQQTGRETDKAAGNPVQKVIDNARRFGFNPASDKFSLLSLSGAKATVQVRTGGQTFNVDLAKKANGWEITTIRGIGNARYPATYIPASMFPSTGVLPAKPVQNTGQTKILFESDKYFGWNWLENTYPGDRAFGILLQDPRDATDSHPAGVLTAIKNIDFNDQFVVYASLGTVSGQGYGIGIEKIIQTGNDYTITVRTNSPGSGQINSTATQNYDFIALDRSTLDFSDPVTITFADIGGTTFSKYTLSLRD
;
A
#
# COMPACT_ATOMS: atom_id res chain seq x y z
N MET A 1 -58.60 28.11 36.96
CA MET A 1 -57.94 26.89 37.50
C MET A 1 -56.65 26.71 36.72
N ASN A 2 -55.58 27.40 37.09
CA ASN A 2 -54.49 26.99 38.01
C ASN A 2 -53.56 25.89 37.46
N ASN A 3 -52.28 26.27 37.40
CA ASN A 3 -51.08 25.48 37.73
C ASN A 3 -50.52 24.51 36.66
N HIS A 4 -49.20 24.35 36.44
CA HIS A 4 -47.99 24.83 37.11
C HIS A 4 -46.82 24.83 36.10
N ARG A 5 -46.03 25.91 36.08
CA ARG A 5 -44.67 25.96 35.49
C ARG A 5 -43.68 25.28 36.44
N LYS A 6 -42.80 24.40 35.93
CA LYS A 6 -41.55 24.01 36.62
C LYS A 6 -40.35 24.44 35.78
N ARG A 7 -39.55 25.36 36.33
CA ARG A 7 -38.23 25.77 35.82
C ARG A 7 -37.18 24.86 36.46
N SER A 8 -36.25 24.37 35.65
CA SER A 8 -35.07 23.60 36.06
C SER A 8 -33.88 24.51 36.37
N PRO A 9 -33.05 24.18 37.38
CA PRO A 9 -31.92 25.01 37.80
C PRO A 9 -30.67 24.75 36.93
N LYS A 10 -30.05 25.82 36.44
CA LYS A 10 -28.73 25.80 35.78
C LYS A 10 -27.64 25.68 36.85
N ARG A 11 -26.82 24.63 36.80
CA ARG A 11 -25.58 24.50 37.59
C ARG A 11 -24.39 24.98 36.76
N GLY A 12 -23.73 26.03 37.21
CA GLY A 12 -22.45 26.49 36.66
C GLY A 12 -21.29 25.73 37.29
N TYR A 13 -20.43 25.15 36.47
CA TYR A 13 -19.14 24.59 36.92
C TYR A 13 -18.02 25.55 36.55
N LYS A 14 -17.28 25.96 37.59
CA LYS A 14 -16.09 26.79 37.51
C LYS A 14 -14.89 25.94 37.08
N ARG A 15 -14.00 26.59 36.31
CA ARG A 15 -12.75 26.07 35.74
C ARG A 15 -11.75 25.65 36.83
N LEU A 16 -10.99 24.59 36.59
CA LEU A 16 -9.67 24.38 37.17
C LEU A 16 -8.71 23.98 36.05
N ALA A 17 -7.70 24.83 35.84
CA ALA A 17 -6.54 24.55 35.01
C ALA A 17 -5.47 23.93 35.91
N ALA A 18 -4.87 22.83 35.47
CA ALA A 18 -3.67 22.28 36.09
C ALA A 18 -2.61 22.15 34.99
N ALA A 19 -1.55 22.96 35.12
CA ALA A 19 -0.33 22.84 34.35
C ALA A 19 0.54 21.77 35.02
N LEU A 20 0.96 20.77 34.26
CA LEU A 20 1.93 19.76 34.68
C LEU A 20 3.07 19.77 33.66
N ALA A 21 4.18 20.39 34.04
CA ALA A 21 5.45 20.30 33.35
C ALA A 21 6.23 19.10 33.93
N GLY A 22 6.59 18.14 33.08
CA GLY A 22 7.43 17.02 33.43
C GLY A 22 8.50 16.83 32.36
N ALA A 23 9.73 17.28 32.67
CA ALA A 23 10.90 16.99 31.88
C ALA A 23 11.37 15.55 32.20
N ALA A 24 11.58 14.73 31.17
CA ALA A 24 12.20 13.42 31.31
C ALA A 24 13.52 13.41 30.53
N VAL A 25 14.62 13.28 31.26
CA VAL A 25 15.96 12.98 30.71
C VAL A 25 16.10 11.46 30.70
N ILE A 26 16.26 10.87 29.53
CA ILE A 26 16.61 9.44 29.40
C ILE A 26 18.03 9.36 28.82
N SER A 27 18.97 9.03 29.69
CA SER A 27 20.34 8.63 29.32
C SER A 27 20.31 7.20 28.76
N SER A 28 20.60 7.05 27.47
CA SER A 28 20.82 5.74 26.84
C SER A 28 22.30 5.37 26.90
N ALA A 29 22.63 4.37 27.73
CA ALA A 29 23.92 3.70 27.75
C ALA A 29 24.04 2.76 26.53
N MET A 30 25.13 2.88 25.79
CA MET A 30 25.50 1.97 24.69
C MET A 30 26.16 0.70 25.25
N LEU A 31 25.70 -0.47 24.81
CA LEU A 31 26.37 -1.76 25.01
C LEU A 31 27.11 -2.18 23.73
N PRO A 32 28.40 -2.58 23.80
CA PRO A 32 29.15 -3.03 22.64
C PRO A 32 29.02 -4.56 22.41
N GLY A 33 28.76 -4.93 21.15
CA GLY A 33 29.44 -6.00 20.42
C GLY A 33 29.16 -7.46 20.76
N ILE A 34 28.47 -8.17 19.85
CA ILE A 34 28.62 -9.63 19.66
C ILE A 34 28.75 -9.90 18.14
N PRO A 35 29.70 -10.74 17.69
CA PRO A 35 30.14 -10.85 16.30
C PRO A 35 29.20 -11.59 15.34
N LEU A 36 29.32 -11.22 14.07
CA LEU A 36 28.71 -11.83 12.89
C LEU A 36 29.24 -13.25 12.64
N ALA A 37 28.35 -14.24 12.66
CA ALA A 37 28.63 -15.58 12.14
C ALA A 37 28.56 -15.56 10.59
N LYS A 38 29.68 -15.90 9.94
CA LYS A 38 29.75 -16.26 8.53
C LYS A 38 29.25 -17.69 8.35
N VAL A 39 28.25 -17.91 7.50
CA VAL A 39 27.91 -19.24 6.98
C VAL A 39 28.29 -19.28 5.50
N GLN A 40 29.24 -20.16 5.21
CA GLN A 40 29.79 -20.47 3.91
C GLN A 40 29.04 -21.73 3.43
N ALA A 41 28.22 -21.60 2.38
CA ALA A 41 27.59 -22.75 1.73
C ALA A 41 28.38 -23.07 0.46
N ALA A 42 28.89 -24.30 0.42
CA ALA A 42 29.67 -24.85 -0.67
C ALA A 42 28.85 -24.99 -1.95
N VAL A 43 29.55 -24.81 -3.07
CA VAL A 43 29.10 -25.04 -4.43
C VAL A 43 29.13 -26.54 -4.70
N ASP A 44 27.98 -27.14 -5.02
CA ASP A 44 27.94 -28.44 -5.71
C ASP A 44 27.62 -28.19 -7.18
N SER A 45 28.68 -28.24 -7.99
CA SER A 45 28.62 -28.39 -9.43
C SER A 45 28.39 -29.87 -9.73
N ASN A 46 27.27 -30.23 -10.37
CA ASN A 46 27.32 -31.33 -11.33
C ASN A 46 26.29 -31.16 -12.44
N ASN A 47 26.85 -30.82 -13.58
CA ASN A 47 26.27 -30.75 -14.90
C ASN A 47 26.27 -32.17 -15.50
N VAL A 48 25.11 -32.71 -15.85
CA VAL A 48 25.02 -33.78 -16.86
C VAL A 48 23.87 -33.46 -17.80
N ASN A 49 24.28 -33.10 -19.02
CA ASN A 49 23.51 -33.08 -20.24
C ASN A 49 22.79 -34.42 -20.47
N SER A 50 21.48 -34.38 -20.74
CA SER A 50 20.77 -35.41 -21.49
C SER A 50 19.67 -34.77 -22.33
N ALA A 51 19.75 -34.99 -23.64
CA ALA A 51 18.82 -34.56 -24.68
C ALA A 51 17.45 -35.28 -24.58
N PRO A 52 16.43 -34.88 -25.37
CA PRO A 52 15.02 -35.12 -25.06
C PRO A 52 14.47 -36.45 -25.62
N PRO A 53 13.59 -37.15 -24.89
CA PRO A 53 12.57 -38.00 -25.49
C PRO A 53 11.22 -37.26 -25.42
N GLY A 54 10.47 -37.12 -26.50
CA GLY A 54 9.73 -38.24 -27.09
C GLY A 54 8.27 -38.09 -26.63
N LYS A 55 7.38 -37.79 -27.58
CA LYS A 55 5.93 -37.83 -27.36
C LYS A 55 5.57 -39.28 -27.07
N ASP A 56 5.06 -39.57 -25.88
CA ASP A 56 4.41 -40.85 -25.59
C ASP A 56 3.13 -40.65 -24.78
N ASP A 57 2.18 -41.49 -25.13
CA ASP A 57 0.79 -41.51 -24.71
C ASP A 57 0.61 -41.65 -23.20
N SER A 58 -0.32 -40.87 -22.67
CA SER A 58 -0.72 -40.88 -21.26
C SER A 58 -1.49 -42.16 -20.90
N ALA A 59 -0.75 -43.24 -20.62
CA ALA A 59 -1.29 -44.38 -19.87
C ALA A 59 -1.48 -43.98 -18.40
N THR A 60 -2.73 -43.76 -18.02
CA THR A 60 -3.18 -43.39 -16.67
C THR A 60 -2.73 -44.42 -15.63
N ARG A 61 -1.86 -44.03 -14.69
CA ARG A 61 -1.50 -44.84 -13.52
C ARG A 61 -2.75 -45.10 -12.66
N PRO A 62 -3.11 -46.36 -12.36
CA PRO A 62 -4.36 -46.72 -11.65
C PRO A 62 -4.45 -46.19 -10.20
N ASP A 63 -3.33 -45.79 -9.58
CA ASP A 63 -3.33 -45.23 -8.21
C ASP A 63 -3.76 -43.77 -8.12
N GLN A 64 -3.99 -43.08 -9.25
CA GLN A 64 -4.47 -41.69 -9.27
C GLN A 64 -6.01 -41.57 -9.28
N ALA A 65 -6.74 -42.67 -9.46
CA ALA A 65 -8.21 -42.70 -9.60
C ALA A 65 -9.01 -42.18 -8.37
N GLY A 66 -8.34 -41.86 -7.25
CA GLY A 66 -8.99 -41.44 -6.00
C GLY A 66 -8.99 -39.94 -5.68
N SER A 67 -8.43 -39.09 -6.54
CA SER A 67 -8.32 -37.65 -6.21
C SER A 67 -9.60 -36.86 -6.54
N PRO A 68 -10.22 -36.14 -5.59
CA PRO A 68 -11.39 -35.30 -5.87
C PRO A 68 -11.10 -34.19 -6.89
N LEU A 69 -9.84 -33.73 -6.97
CA LEU A 69 -9.43 -32.72 -7.94
C LEU A 69 -9.43 -33.26 -9.38
N GLN A 70 -9.06 -34.53 -9.55
CA GLN A 70 -9.08 -35.19 -10.86
C GLN A 70 -10.52 -35.49 -11.28
N ALA A 71 -11.35 -35.96 -10.35
CA ALA A 71 -12.77 -36.16 -10.60
C ALA A 71 -13.47 -34.85 -11.01
N ALA A 72 -13.13 -33.73 -10.35
CA ALA A 72 -13.61 -32.40 -10.75
C ALA A 72 -13.18 -32.02 -12.18
N ARG A 73 -11.92 -32.27 -12.56
CA ARG A 73 -11.42 -32.01 -13.93
C ARG A 73 -12.08 -32.91 -14.97
N GLN A 74 -12.30 -34.18 -14.65
CA GLN A 74 -12.97 -35.14 -15.54
C GLN A 74 -14.43 -34.77 -15.79
N GLN A 75 -15.11 -34.23 -14.76
CA GLN A 75 -16.51 -33.80 -14.85
C GLN A 75 -16.66 -32.33 -15.25
N ALA A 76 -15.57 -31.58 -15.42
CA ALA A 76 -15.56 -30.14 -15.66
C ALA A 76 -16.40 -29.71 -16.86
N SER A 77 -16.24 -30.42 -17.99
CA SER A 77 -16.90 -30.09 -19.26
C SER A 77 -18.43 -30.18 -19.14
N LYS A 78 -18.95 -31.09 -18.31
CA LYS A 78 -20.40 -31.21 -18.02
C LYS A 78 -21.00 -29.94 -17.43
N TYR A 79 -20.19 -29.12 -16.76
CA TYR A 79 -20.61 -27.88 -16.11
C TYR A 79 -20.12 -26.63 -16.85
N GLY A 80 -19.66 -26.78 -18.10
CA GLY A 80 -19.17 -25.65 -18.91
C GLY A 80 -17.79 -25.13 -18.51
N PHE A 81 -17.02 -25.89 -17.73
CA PHE A 81 -15.65 -25.56 -17.39
C PHE A 81 -14.67 -26.24 -18.35
N ASP A 82 -13.61 -25.51 -18.68
CA ASP A 82 -12.52 -26.01 -19.52
C ASP A 82 -11.40 -26.55 -18.62
N SER A 83 -11.22 -27.86 -18.56
CA SER A 83 -10.22 -28.50 -17.69
C SER A 83 -8.76 -28.18 -18.07
N THR A 84 -8.54 -27.63 -19.27
CA THR A 84 -7.21 -27.22 -19.76
C THR A 84 -6.92 -25.75 -19.49
N ARG A 85 -7.93 -24.88 -19.61
CA ARG A 85 -7.77 -23.42 -19.46
C ARG A 85 -8.13 -22.92 -18.06
N ASP A 86 -9.13 -23.53 -17.43
CA ASP A 86 -9.59 -23.10 -16.11
C ASP A 86 -8.72 -23.70 -15.01
N ARG A 87 -8.55 -22.95 -13.93
CA ARG A 87 -7.71 -23.35 -12.79
C ARG A 87 -8.56 -24.02 -11.72
N PHE A 88 -8.24 -25.28 -11.44
CA PHE A 88 -8.88 -26.07 -10.40
C PHE A 88 -7.95 -26.15 -9.18
N SER A 89 -8.48 -25.83 -8.00
CA SER A 89 -7.77 -25.97 -6.73
C SER A 89 -8.63 -26.66 -5.69
N LEU A 90 -8.09 -27.69 -5.04
CA LEU A 90 -8.77 -28.36 -3.93
C LEU A 90 -8.79 -27.43 -2.70
N GLN A 91 -9.97 -27.10 -2.21
CA GLN A 91 -10.18 -26.24 -1.04
C GLN A 91 -10.30 -27.06 0.24
N SER A 92 -11.07 -28.16 0.21
CA SER A 92 -11.26 -29.05 1.36
C SER A 92 -11.49 -30.49 0.92
N ARG A 93 -11.15 -31.45 1.78
CA ARG A 93 -11.39 -32.88 1.60
C ARG A 93 -11.61 -33.56 2.94
N THR A 94 -12.66 -34.36 3.04
CA THR A 94 -12.93 -35.33 4.12
C THR A 94 -12.93 -36.75 3.53
N GLN A 95 -13.29 -37.76 4.33
CA GLN A 95 -13.45 -39.13 3.81
C GLN A 95 -14.61 -39.26 2.80
N THR A 96 -15.63 -38.39 2.89
CA THR A 96 -16.89 -38.51 2.14
C THR A 96 -17.25 -37.27 1.33
N ALA A 97 -16.58 -36.13 1.52
CA ALA A 97 -16.88 -34.88 0.83
C ALA A 97 -15.59 -34.15 0.43
N ALA A 98 -15.66 -33.35 -0.63
CA ALA A 98 -14.59 -32.46 -1.04
C ALA A 98 -15.16 -31.18 -1.66
N THR A 99 -14.39 -30.10 -1.62
CA THR A 99 -14.72 -28.86 -2.31
C THR A 99 -13.56 -28.46 -3.21
N VAL A 100 -13.86 -28.18 -4.47
CA VAL A 100 -12.91 -27.68 -5.47
C VAL A 100 -13.34 -26.28 -5.90
N ILE A 101 -12.40 -25.34 -5.88
CA ILE A 101 -12.57 -24.01 -6.44
C ILE A 101 -12.10 -24.02 -7.90
N ILE A 102 -12.92 -23.45 -8.77
CA ILE A 102 -12.67 -23.34 -10.21
C ILE A 102 -12.60 -21.86 -10.54
N ARG A 103 -11.49 -21.42 -11.11
CA ARG A 103 -11.35 -20.07 -11.66
C ARG A 103 -11.31 -20.16 -13.18
N THR A 104 -12.31 -19.55 -13.78
CA THR A 104 -12.42 -19.47 -15.23
C THR A 104 -11.47 -18.43 -15.80
N THR A 105 -11.12 -18.57 -17.07
CA THR A 105 -10.36 -17.56 -17.82
C THR A 105 -11.05 -16.20 -17.86
N THR A 106 -12.37 -16.13 -17.70
CA THR A 106 -13.13 -14.87 -17.61
C THR A 106 -13.08 -14.23 -16.22
N GLY A 107 -12.29 -14.78 -15.28
CA GLY A 107 -12.18 -14.28 -13.91
C GLY A 107 -13.31 -14.72 -12.96
N LYS A 108 -14.34 -15.43 -13.45
CA LYS A 108 -15.42 -15.96 -12.59
C LYS A 108 -14.91 -17.11 -11.75
N THR A 109 -15.34 -17.16 -10.49
CA THR A 109 -15.00 -18.24 -9.56
C THR A 109 -16.22 -19.08 -9.25
N TYR A 110 -16.04 -20.39 -9.20
CA TYR A 110 -17.07 -21.37 -8.87
C TYR A 110 -16.58 -22.28 -7.76
N LYS A 111 -17.51 -22.71 -6.91
CA LYS A 111 -17.33 -23.76 -5.92
C LYS A 111 -18.03 -25.01 -6.42
N MET A 112 -17.25 -26.07 -6.61
CA MET A 112 -17.73 -27.41 -6.97
C MET A 112 -17.63 -28.31 -5.74
N GLU A 113 -18.78 -28.78 -5.28
CA GLU A 113 -18.89 -29.72 -4.17
C GLU A 113 -18.90 -31.15 -4.72
N LEU A 114 -18.10 -32.02 -4.13
CA LEU A 114 -18.01 -33.43 -4.49
C LEU A 114 -18.34 -34.30 -3.27
N ILE A 115 -19.00 -35.42 -3.52
CA ILE A 115 -19.29 -36.46 -2.53
C ILE A 115 -18.65 -37.79 -2.97
N LYS A 116 -18.15 -38.56 -2.01
CA LYS A 116 -17.58 -39.88 -2.26
C LYS A 116 -18.69 -40.93 -2.17
N THR A 117 -18.89 -41.67 -3.25
CA THR A 117 -19.83 -42.79 -3.33
C THR A 117 -19.38 -43.96 -2.47
N ARG A 118 -20.28 -44.92 -2.21
CA ARG A 118 -19.96 -46.17 -1.49
C ARG A 118 -18.84 -46.97 -2.17
N ASN A 119 -18.75 -46.88 -3.50
CA ASN A 119 -17.71 -47.56 -4.30
C ASN A 119 -16.37 -46.80 -4.29
N GLY A 120 -16.26 -45.71 -3.52
CA GLY A 120 -15.03 -44.92 -3.40
C GLY A 120 -14.81 -43.85 -4.47
N ASN A 121 -15.71 -43.73 -5.45
CA ASN A 121 -15.61 -42.74 -6.53
C ASN A 121 -16.17 -41.38 -6.11
N TRP A 122 -15.54 -40.29 -6.56
CA TRP A 122 -16.03 -38.92 -6.34
C TRP A 122 -17.03 -38.50 -7.40
N GLN A 123 -18.17 -37.95 -6.98
CA GLN A 123 -19.22 -37.39 -7.84
C GLN A 123 -19.49 -35.95 -7.49
N VAL A 124 -19.77 -35.10 -8.48
CA VAL A 124 -20.14 -33.70 -8.25
C VAL A 124 -21.55 -33.65 -7.65
N ALA A 125 -21.66 -33.15 -6.43
CA ALA A 125 -22.93 -32.92 -5.73
C ALA A 125 -23.56 -31.57 -6.11
N GLY A 126 -22.75 -30.56 -6.41
CA GLY A 126 -23.25 -29.23 -6.77
C GLY A 126 -22.16 -28.33 -7.31
N VAL A 127 -22.54 -27.37 -8.15
CA VAL A 127 -21.67 -26.30 -8.64
C VAL A 127 -22.38 -24.98 -8.42
N GLN A 128 -21.74 -24.06 -7.71
CA GLN A 128 -22.28 -22.74 -7.44
C GLN A 128 -21.25 -21.68 -7.80
N GLN A 129 -21.65 -20.66 -8.55
CA GLN A 129 -20.79 -19.48 -8.75
C GLN A 129 -20.57 -18.79 -7.41
N THR A 130 -19.31 -18.64 -7.00
CA THR A 130 -18.95 -17.90 -5.80
C THR A 130 -18.71 -16.45 -6.18
N GLY A 131 -19.60 -15.58 -5.72
CA GLY A 131 -19.64 -14.18 -6.14
C GLY A 131 -20.50 -14.02 -7.39
N ARG A 132 -21.82 -13.88 -7.19
CA ARG A 132 -22.68 -13.28 -8.20
C ARG A 132 -22.26 -11.80 -8.27
N GLU A 133 -21.85 -11.33 -9.43
CA GLU A 133 -21.45 -9.93 -9.72
C GLU A 133 -22.55 -8.87 -9.46
N THR A 134 -23.65 -9.25 -8.80
CA THR A 134 -24.69 -8.31 -8.38
C THR A 134 -24.24 -7.39 -7.23
N ASP A 135 -23.13 -7.70 -6.56
CA ASP A 135 -22.56 -6.86 -5.50
C ASP A 135 -21.42 -5.96 -6.02
N LYS A 136 -21.61 -5.30 -7.17
CA LYS A 136 -20.69 -4.25 -7.68
C LYS A 136 -20.36 -3.17 -6.61
N ALA A 137 -21.25 -2.97 -5.64
CA ALA A 137 -21.07 -1.99 -4.57
C ALA A 137 -20.20 -2.46 -3.39
N ALA A 138 -20.00 -3.78 -3.18
CA ALA A 138 -19.34 -4.27 -1.96
C ALA A 138 -17.89 -4.78 -2.17
N GLY A 139 -17.42 -4.81 -3.41
CA GLY A 139 -16.04 -5.19 -3.76
C GLY A 139 -15.73 -6.68 -3.64
N ASN A 140 -14.66 -7.12 -4.32
CA ASN A 140 -14.13 -8.48 -4.22
C ASN A 140 -13.23 -8.58 -2.97
N PRO A 141 -13.46 -9.54 -2.05
CA PRO A 141 -12.64 -9.68 -0.83
C PRO A 141 -11.17 -9.96 -1.14
N VAL A 142 -10.87 -10.68 -2.23
CA VAL A 142 -9.48 -10.90 -2.66
C VAL A 142 -8.85 -9.58 -3.08
N GLN A 143 -9.57 -8.78 -3.86
CA GLN A 143 -9.09 -7.46 -4.28
C GLN A 143 -8.86 -6.56 -3.07
N LYS A 144 -9.76 -6.57 -2.07
CA LYS A 144 -9.56 -5.82 -0.83
C LYS A 144 -8.25 -6.19 -0.13
N VAL A 145 -7.90 -7.47 -0.09
CA VAL A 145 -6.62 -7.94 0.46
C VAL A 145 -5.44 -7.52 -0.40
N ILE A 146 -5.56 -7.55 -1.74
CA ILE A 146 -4.52 -7.06 -2.66
C ILE A 146 -4.29 -5.56 -2.47
N ASP A 147 -5.36 -4.76 -2.42
CA ASP A 147 -5.31 -3.30 -2.23
C ASP A 147 -4.67 -2.91 -0.89
N ASN A 148 -4.73 -3.80 0.10
CA ASN A 148 -4.14 -3.59 1.43
C ASN A 148 -2.93 -4.50 1.67
N ALA A 149 -2.41 -5.20 0.65
CA ALA A 149 -1.40 -6.24 0.80
C ALA A 149 -0.15 -5.69 1.49
N ARG A 150 0.33 -4.54 1.00
CA ARG A 150 1.55 -3.89 1.48
C ARG A 150 1.45 -3.47 2.94
N ARG A 151 0.29 -3.00 3.38
CA ARG A 151 0.02 -2.64 4.79
C ARG A 151 0.31 -3.80 5.75
N PHE A 152 0.15 -5.03 5.28
CA PHE A 152 0.33 -6.23 6.10
C PHE A 152 1.63 -6.98 5.79
N GLY A 153 2.56 -6.33 5.08
CA GLY A 153 3.85 -6.93 4.69
C GLY A 153 3.74 -7.92 3.53
N PHE A 154 2.64 -7.91 2.78
CA PHE A 154 2.48 -8.70 1.55
C PHE A 154 2.83 -7.86 0.31
N ASN A 155 3.42 -8.49 -0.70
CA ASN A 155 3.72 -7.86 -1.98
C ASN A 155 2.68 -8.29 -3.03
N PRO A 156 1.82 -7.38 -3.51
CA PRO A 156 0.76 -7.73 -4.47
C PRO A 156 1.30 -8.24 -5.83
N ALA A 157 2.54 -7.91 -6.20
CA ALA A 157 3.16 -8.32 -7.46
C ALA A 157 3.75 -9.73 -7.42
N SER A 158 4.29 -10.16 -6.27
CA SER A 158 4.95 -11.46 -6.12
C SER A 158 4.14 -12.50 -5.35
N ASP A 159 3.26 -12.06 -4.47
CA ASP A 159 2.52 -12.95 -3.58
C ASP A 159 1.26 -13.50 -4.25
N LYS A 160 0.82 -14.67 -3.79
CA LYS A 160 -0.36 -15.34 -4.36
C LYS A 160 -1.55 -15.17 -3.44
N PHE A 161 -2.59 -14.51 -3.96
CA PHE A 161 -3.84 -14.26 -3.25
C PHE A 161 -4.93 -15.21 -3.74
N SER A 162 -5.62 -15.84 -2.80
CA SER A 162 -6.68 -16.77 -3.14
C SER A 162 -7.83 -16.75 -2.16
N LEU A 163 -9.06 -16.64 -2.67
CA LEU A 163 -10.24 -16.79 -1.83
C LEU A 163 -10.27 -18.21 -1.28
N LEU A 164 -10.14 -18.34 0.04
CA LEU A 164 -10.20 -19.61 0.75
C LEU A 164 -11.63 -19.91 1.23
N SER A 165 -12.40 -18.90 1.63
CA SER A 165 -13.81 -19.08 2.02
C SER A 165 -14.61 -17.77 1.82
N LEU A 166 -15.91 -17.91 1.57
CA LEU A 166 -16.86 -16.81 1.50
C LEU A 166 -18.22 -17.32 1.99
N SER A 167 -18.76 -16.72 3.05
CA SER A 167 -20.05 -17.09 3.63
C SER A 167 -20.74 -15.85 4.21
N GLY A 168 -21.83 -15.43 3.56
CA GLY A 168 -22.59 -14.25 3.96
C GLY A 168 -21.71 -13.00 4.09
N ALA A 169 -21.61 -12.47 5.32
CA ALA A 169 -20.81 -11.30 5.64
C ALA A 169 -19.36 -11.61 6.06
N LYS A 170 -18.83 -12.81 5.77
CA LYS A 170 -17.46 -13.21 6.14
C LYS A 170 -16.73 -13.79 4.93
N ALA A 171 -15.44 -13.49 4.83
CA ALA A 171 -14.55 -14.10 3.85
C ALA A 171 -13.20 -14.43 4.49
N THR A 172 -12.51 -15.42 3.95
CA THR A 172 -11.09 -15.68 4.26
C THR A 172 -10.33 -15.73 2.94
N VAL A 173 -9.26 -14.95 2.85
CA VAL A 173 -8.32 -14.94 1.72
C VAL A 173 -7.01 -15.54 2.17
N GLN A 174 -6.54 -16.57 1.50
CA GLN A 174 -5.21 -17.13 1.68
C GLN A 174 -4.18 -16.32 0.89
N VAL A 175 -3.10 -15.91 1.55
CA VAL A 175 -1.94 -15.24 0.96
C VAL A 175 -0.73 -16.15 1.11
N ARG A 176 0.04 -16.35 0.04
CA ARG A 176 1.32 -17.07 0.08
C ARG A 176 2.46 -16.13 -0.29
N THR A 177 3.42 -15.99 0.62
CA THR A 177 4.57 -15.10 0.50
C THR A 177 5.80 -15.77 1.10
N GLY A 178 6.94 -15.75 0.41
CA GLY A 178 8.21 -16.28 0.93
C GLY A 178 8.18 -17.74 1.42
N GLY A 179 7.27 -18.59 0.92
CA GLY A 179 7.07 -19.97 1.41
C GLY A 179 6.23 -20.09 2.69
N GLN A 180 5.78 -18.98 3.27
CA GLN A 180 4.79 -18.92 4.34
C GLN A 180 3.37 -18.76 3.78
N THR A 181 2.37 -19.25 4.50
CA THR A 181 0.96 -19.12 4.16
C THR A 181 0.23 -18.37 5.27
N PHE A 182 -0.60 -17.42 4.88
CA PHE A 182 -1.43 -16.62 5.77
C PHE A 182 -2.89 -16.75 5.39
N ASN A 183 -3.77 -16.71 6.38
CA ASN A 183 -5.21 -16.54 6.20
C ASN A 183 -5.61 -15.15 6.69
N VAL A 184 -6.16 -14.35 5.78
CA VAL A 184 -6.66 -13.00 6.01
C VAL A 184 -8.17 -13.07 6.10
N ASP A 185 -8.72 -12.85 7.29
CA ASP A 185 -10.16 -12.86 7.52
C ASP A 185 -10.74 -11.47 7.29
N LEU A 186 -11.89 -11.42 6.63
CA LEU A 186 -12.62 -10.21 6.31
C LEU A 186 -14.07 -10.31 6.78
N ALA A 187 -14.63 -9.16 7.16
CA ALA A 187 -16.04 -8.98 7.43
C ALA A 187 -16.64 -7.97 6.45
N LYS A 188 -17.83 -8.25 5.94
CA LYS A 188 -18.60 -7.34 5.09
C LYS A 188 -19.28 -6.28 5.97
N LYS A 189 -19.03 -5.02 5.68
CA LYS A 189 -19.66 -3.83 6.27
C LYS A 189 -20.52 -3.13 5.22
N ALA A 190 -21.22 -2.06 5.62
CA ALA A 190 -22.00 -1.24 4.69
C ALA A 190 -21.16 -0.72 3.50
N ASN A 191 -19.87 -0.41 3.75
CA ASN A 191 -18.96 0.18 2.77
C ASN A 191 -18.00 -0.84 2.14
N GLY A 192 -18.38 -2.13 2.11
CA GLY A 192 -17.57 -3.21 1.53
C GLY A 192 -16.81 -4.04 2.56
N TRP A 193 -15.71 -4.67 2.13
CA TRP A 193 -14.95 -5.58 2.98
C TRP A 193 -13.96 -4.86 3.90
N GLU A 194 -13.90 -5.31 5.15
CA GLU A 194 -12.93 -4.89 6.15
C GLU A 194 -12.08 -6.09 6.58
N ILE A 195 -10.75 -5.93 6.61
CA ILE A 195 -9.82 -6.97 7.06
C ILE A 195 -9.79 -6.95 8.59
N THR A 196 -10.17 -8.04 9.24
CA THR A 196 -10.31 -8.11 10.70
C THR A 196 -9.13 -8.82 11.36
N THR A 197 -8.53 -9.80 10.68
CA THR A 197 -7.51 -10.66 11.29
C THR A 197 -6.58 -11.24 10.23
N ILE A 198 -5.31 -11.43 10.58
CA ILE A 198 -4.33 -12.14 9.75
C ILE A 198 -3.68 -13.22 10.60
N ARG A 199 -3.66 -14.43 10.05
CA ARG A 199 -3.18 -15.63 10.75
C ARG A 199 -2.12 -16.34 9.94
N GLY A 200 -0.91 -16.44 10.45
CA GLY A 200 0.13 -17.26 9.86
C GLY A 200 -0.18 -18.74 10.11
N ILE A 201 -0.22 -19.53 9.04
CA ILE A 201 -0.36 -20.99 9.13
C ILE A 201 1.02 -21.56 9.43
N GLY A 202 1.18 -22.05 10.65
CA GLY A 202 2.44 -22.64 11.10
C GLY A 202 2.85 -23.86 10.27
N ASN A 203 4.16 -24.04 10.11
CA ASN A 203 4.78 -25.21 9.50
C ASN A 203 6.12 -25.51 10.20
N ALA A 204 6.89 -26.49 9.70
CA ALA A 204 8.17 -26.88 10.32
C ALA A 204 9.21 -25.76 10.42
N ARG A 205 9.07 -24.67 9.63
CA ARG A 205 9.99 -23.53 9.59
C ARG A 205 9.43 -22.27 10.25
N TYR A 206 8.10 -22.14 10.38
CA TYR A 206 7.45 -20.94 10.89
C TYR A 206 6.36 -21.31 11.91
N PRO A 207 6.33 -20.71 13.11
CA PRO A 207 5.23 -20.93 14.06
C PRO A 207 3.91 -20.36 13.53
N ALA A 208 2.79 -20.90 14.00
CA ALA A 208 1.49 -20.30 13.74
C ALA A 208 1.38 -18.95 14.46
N THR A 209 0.79 -17.96 13.81
CA THR A 209 0.60 -16.62 14.37
C THR A 209 -0.86 -16.19 14.30
N TYR A 210 -1.27 -15.37 15.26
CA TYR A 210 -2.59 -14.75 15.29
C TYR A 210 -2.40 -13.26 15.57
N ILE A 211 -2.67 -12.43 14.57
CA ILE A 211 -2.49 -10.99 14.69
C ILE A 211 -3.81 -10.33 14.24
N PRO A 212 -4.59 -9.76 15.18
CA PRO A 212 -5.69 -8.88 14.84
C PRO A 212 -5.22 -7.80 13.85
N ALA A 213 -6.05 -7.45 12.87
CA ALA A 213 -5.68 -6.41 11.90
C ALA A 213 -5.36 -5.06 12.57
N SER A 214 -5.91 -4.81 13.77
CA SER A 214 -5.63 -3.66 14.63
C SER A 214 -4.26 -3.71 15.33
N MET A 215 -3.66 -4.89 15.46
CA MET A 215 -2.35 -5.10 16.10
C MET A 215 -1.19 -5.05 15.11
N PHE A 216 -1.44 -5.18 13.81
CA PHE A 216 -0.50 -4.61 12.87
C PHE A 216 -0.51 -3.12 13.19
N PRO A 217 0.61 -2.55 13.69
CA PRO A 217 0.74 -1.12 13.64
C PRO A 217 0.42 -0.78 12.18
N SER A 218 -0.30 0.31 11.93
CA SER A 218 -0.10 0.97 10.63
C SER A 218 1.40 1.26 10.58
N THR A 219 2.20 0.32 10.08
CA THR A 219 3.64 0.41 9.92
C THR A 219 3.88 1.24 8.69
N GLY A 220 3.58 2.52 8.85
CA GLY A 220 4.22 3.65 8.26
C GLY A 220 4.26 4.66 9.40
N VAL A 221 5.41 5.23 9.70
CA VAL A 221 5.53 6.32 10.67
C VAL A 221 4.40 7.32 10.41
N LEU A 222 3.47 7.45 11.38
CA LEU A 222 2.27 8.29 11.38
C LEU A 222 1.86 8.94 10.03
N PRO A 223 0.70 8.54 9.47
CA PRO A 223 -0.22 9.48 8.92
C PRO A 223 -1.42 9.55 9.87
N ALA A 224 -1.50 10.65 10.60
CA ALA A 224 -2.81 11.21 10.89
C ALA A 224 -3.64 11.11 9.62
N LYS A 225 -4.87 10.58 9.73
CA LYS A 225 -5.90 10.81 8.72
C LYS A 225 -5.77 12.26 8.23
N PRO A 226 -6.05 12.55 6.95
CA PRO A 226 -6.22 13.92 6.49
C PRO A 226 -7.04 14.67 7.54
N VAL A 227 -6.56 15.86 7.90
CA VAL A 227 -7.12 16.60 9.02
C VAL A 227 -8.60 16.86 8.69
N GLN A 228 -9.50 16.06 9.27
CA GLN A 228 -10.93 16.15 8.93
C GLN A 228 -11.60 17.41 9.46
N ASN A 229 -10.88 18.23 10.22
CA ASN A 229 -11.32 19.52 10.72
C ASN A 229 -10.59 20.64 9.97
N THR A 230 -11.31 21.35 9.11
CA THR A 230 -10.89 22.64 8.55
C THR A 230 -10.33 23.53 9.65
N GLY A 231 -9.00 23.71 9.66
CA GLY A 231 -8.30 24.56 10.61
C GLY A 231 -7.23 23.88 11.48
N GLN A 232 -7.11 22.54 11.53
CA GLN A 232 -5.90 21.96 12.14
C GLN A 232 -4.77 21.90 11.12
N THR A 233 -3.59 22.21 11.63
CA THR A 233 -2.35 22.33 10.85
C THR A 233 -1.39 21.23 11.28
N LYS A 234 -0.80 20.52 10.32
CA LYS A 234 0.21 19.47 10.55
C LYS A 234 1.45 19.83 9.76
N ILE A 235 2.60 19.86 10.43
CA ILE A 235 3.90 19.99 9.77
C ILE A 235 4.27 18.60 9.26
N LEU A 236 4.47 18.48 7.96
CA LEU A 236 4.87 17.22 7.31
C LEU A 236 6.39 17.17 7.09
N PHE A 237 7.02 18.32 6.91
CA PHE A 237 8.45 18.46 6.73
C PHE A 237 8.89 19.86 7.19
N GLU A 238 10.06 19.96 7.81
CA GLU A 238 10.72 21.23 8.15
C GLU A 238 12.24 21.01 8.21
N SER A 239 13.00 21.95 7.67
CA SER A 239 14.47 21.95 7.70
C SER A 239 15.01 23.36 7.83
N ASP A 240 16.07 23.53 8.62
CA ASP A 240 16.83 24.77 8.78
C ASP A 240 18.03 24.88 7.83
N LYS A 241 18.28 23.87 6.98
CA LYS A 241 19.43 23.80 6.06
C LYS A 241 19.56 25.03 5.17
N TYR A 242 18.44 25.67 4.84
CA TYR A 242 18.37 26.81 3.93
C TYR A 242 18.31 28.15 4.66
N PHE A 243 18.53 28.16 5.97
CA PHE A 243 18.55 29.39 6.76
C PHE A 243 19.57 30.39 6.19
N GLY A 244 19.16 31.65 6.05
CA GLY A 244 20.00 32.71 5.50
C GLY A 244 20.09 32.75 3.97
N TRP A 245 19.49 31.80 3.24
CA TRP A 245 19.36 31.90 1.78
C TRP A 245 18.43 33.06 1.41
N ASN A 246 18.91 33.91 0.51
CA ASN A 246 18.18 35.06 0.01
C ASN A 246 18.36 35.18 -1.50
N TRP A 247 17.29 35.56 -2.19
CA TRP A 247 17.36 35.94 -3.59
C TRP A 247 17.70 37.42 -3.69
N LEU A 248 18.85 37.73 -4.27
CA LEU A 248 19.39 39.09 -4.40
C LEU A 248 19.19 39.67 -5.81
N GLU A 249 18.87 38.82 -6.79
CA GLU A 249 18.58 39.24 -8.16
C GLU A 249 17.15 39.74 -8.32
N ASN A 250 16.92 40.62 -9.30
CA ASN A 250 15.59 41.21 -9.52
C ASN A 250 14.59 40.25 -10.16
N THR A 251 15.05 39.15 -10.74
CA THR A 251 14.23 38.20 -11.48
C THR A 251 14.68 36.78 -11.23
N TYR A 252 13.73 35.85 -11.16
CA TYR A 252 14.00 34.43 -11.17
C TYR A 252 14.16 33.89 -12.61
N PRO A 253 14.87 32.77 -12.81
CA PRO A 253 14.95 32.10 -14.11
C PRO A 253 13.56 31.77 -14.67
N GLY A 254 13.42 31.87 -15.99
CA GLY A 254 12.14 31.68 -16.69
C GLY A 254 11.70 30.22 -16.77
N ASP A 255 12.63 29.27 -16.67
CA ASP A 255 12.41 27.82 -16.76
C ASP A 255 12.37 27.13 -15.39
N ARG A 256 12.17 27.90 -14.31
CA ARG A 256 11.91 27.35 -12.97
C ARG A 256 10.66 26.48 -12.97
N ALA A 257 10.67 25.42 -12.17
CA ALA A 257 9.57 24.46 -12.12
C ALA A 257 9.26 24.06 -10.67
N PHE A 258 7.99 24.03 -10.33
CA PHE A 258 7.47 23.50 -9.08
C PHE A 258 6.49 22.40 -9.43
N GLY A 259 6.49 21.29 -8.71
CA GLY A 259 5.60 20.22 -9.11
C GLY A 259 5.45 19.11 -8.09
N ILE A 260 4.54 18.23 -8.44
CA ILE A 260 4.09 17.13 -7.60
C ILE A 260 3.98 15.91 -8.49
N LEU A 261 4.66 14.84 -8.09
CA LEU A 261 4.71 13.59 -8.82
C LEU A 261 3.91 12.57 -8.01
N LEU A 262 2.67 12.32 -8.47
CA LEU A 262 1.75 11.33 -7.88
C LEU A 262 1.93 9.92 -8.45
N GLN A 263 2.71 9.81 -9.52
CA GLN A 263 3.04 8.59 -10.22
C GLN A 263 4.50 8.65 -10.61
N ASP A 264 5.07 7.50 -10.95
CA ASP A 264 6.45 7.40 -11.37
C ASP A 264 6.64 8.13 -12.71
N PRO A 265 7.40 9.25 -12.75
CA PRO A 265 7.58 10.00 -13.99
C PRO A 265 8.50 9.28 -14.99
N ARG A 266 9.17 8.19 -14.60
CA ARG A 266 10.03 7.42 -15.50
C ARG A 266 9.26 6.75 -16.64
N ASP A 267 7.96 6.56 -16.45
CA ASP A 267 7.04 5.99 -17.44
C ASP A 267 6.27 7.08 -18.22
N ALA A 268 6.43 8.36 -17.86
CA ALA A 268 5.71 9.48 -18.47
C ALA A 268 6.50 10.11 -19.62
N THR A 269 5.78 10.68 -20.59
CA THR A 269 6.34 11.48 -21.69
C THR A 269 6.58 12.94 -21.30
N ASP A 270 6.19 13.33 -20.09
CA ASP A 270 6.24 14.71 -19.63
C ASP A 270 7.68 15.13 -19.29
N SER A 271 8.01 16.38 -19.62
CA SER A 271 9.34 16.94 -19.38
C SER A 271 9.47 17.35 -17.91
N HIS A 272 10.30 16.62 -17.16
CA HIS A 272 10.68 16.96 -15.78
C HIS A 272 12.17 17.35 -15.70
N PRO A 273 12.58 18.19 -14.73
CA PRO A 273 13.99 18.51 -14.54
C PRO A 273 14.83 17.25 -14.33
N ALA A 274 15.86 17.03 -15.17
CA ALA A 274 16.65 15.79 -15.16
C ALA A 274 17.30 15.49 -13.80
N GLY A 275 17.69 16.52 -13.06
CA GLY A 275 18.22 16.40 -11.70
C GLY A 275 17.21 15.78 -10.72
N VAL A 276 15.93 16.17 -10.82
CA VAL A 276 14.85 15.61 -10.02
C VAL A 276 14.65 14.13 -10.36
N LEU A 277 14.55 13.79 -11.66
CA LEU A 277 14.38 12.40 -12.11
C LEU A 277 15.49 11.46 -11.62
N THR A 278 16.74 11.94 -11.63
CA THR A 278 17.89 11.17 -11.15
C THR A 278 17.81 10.92 -9.64
N ALA A 279 17.35 11.93 -8.89
CA ALA A 279 17.33 11.88 -7.43
C ALA A 279 16.19 11.02 -6.86
N ILE A 280 15.06 10.94 -7.57
CA ILE A 280 13.87 10.18 -7.13
C ILE A 280 13.90 8.69 -7.50
N LYS A 281 15.01 8.17 -8.05
CA LYS A 281 15.09 6.78 -8.56
C LYS A 281 14.73 5.70 -7.54
N ASN A 282 14.88 6.01 -6.25
CA ASN A 282 14.63 5.09 -5.13
C ASN A 282 13.28 5.34 -4.44
N ILE A 283 12.46 6.26 -4.95
CA ILE A 283 11.13 6.54 -4.37
C ILE A 283 10.15 5.47 -4.81
N ASP A 284 9.36 4.95 -3.86
CA ASP A 284 8.23 4.06 -4.15
C ASP A 284 6.95 4.90 -4.32
N PHE A 285 6.60 5.23 -5.57
CA PHE A 285 5.42 6.03 -5.91
C PHE A 285 4.07 5.36 -5.58
N ASN A 286 4.07 4.10 -5.12
CA ASN A 286 2.87 3.46 -4.60
C ASN A 286 2.49 4.02 -3.22
N ASP A 287 3.50 4.23 -2.37
CA ASP A 287 3.31 4.65 -0.97
C ASP A 287 3.65 6.13 -0.77
N GLN A 288 4.41 6.71 -1.70
CA GLN A 288 4.88 8.07 -1.62
C GLN A 288 4.45 8.89 -2.83
N PHE A 289 4.42 10.20 -2.66
CA PHE A 289 4.46 11.15 -3.77
C PHE A 289 5.61 12.12 -3.53
N VAL A 290 6.10 12.74 -4.60
CA VAL A 290 7.21 13.69 -4.49
C VAL A 290 6.70 15.10 -4.71
N VAL A 291 7.05 16.00 -3.80
CA VAL A 291 7.01 17.44 -4.02
C VAL A 291 8.41 17.87 -4.44
N TYR A 292 8.54 18.62 -5.52
CA TYR A 292 9.84 19.14 -5.95
C TYR A 292 9.80 20.63 -6.30
N ALA A 293 10.96 21.26 -6.17
CA ALA A 293 11.23 22.61 -6.63
C ALA A 293 12.52 22.59 -7.45
N SER A 294 12.53 23.26 -8.59
CA SER A 294 13.70 23.42 -9.45
C SER A 294 13.85 24.86 -9.88
N LEU A 295 15.07 25.37 -9.77
CA LEU A 295 15.40 26.76 -10.09
C LEU A 295 15.46 26.99 -11.60
N GLY A 296 15.56 25.93 -12.40
CA GLY A 296 15.79 26.01 -13.84
C GLY A 296 17.28 26.15 -14.19
N THR A 297 17.55 26.81 -15.30
CA THR A 297 18.91 26.99 -15.82
C THR A 297 19.56 28.23 -15.20
N VAL A 298 20.59 28.00 -14.39
CA VAL A 298 21.41 29.03 -13.74
C VAL A 298 22.89 28.72 -13.87
N SER A 299 23.74 29.72 -13.64
CA SER A 299 25.19 29.50 -13.64
C SER A 299 25.62 28.68 -12.41
N GLY A 300 26.80 28.06 -12.47
CA GLY A 300 27.34 27.25 -11.37
C GLY A 300 27.82 28.03 -10.14
N GLN A 301 27.44 29.30 -9.98
CA GLN A 301 28.06 30.26 -9.04
C GLN A 301 27.28 30.45 -7.73
N GLY A 302 26.92 29.34 -7.06
CA GLY A 302 26.25 29.38 -5.75
C GLY A 302 24.76 29.68 -5.76
N TYR A 303 24.06 29.47 -6.88
CA TYR A 303 22.60 29.52 -6.89
C TYR A 303 22.00 28.36 -6.10
N GLY A 304 20.80 28.53 -5.57
CA GLY A 304 20.16 27.50 -4.77
C GLY A 304 18.65 27.58 -4.77
N ILE A 305 17.99 26.42 -4.74
CA ILE A 305 16.59 26.28 -4.35
C ILE A 305 16.44 25.13 -3.36
N GLY A 306 15.61 25.31 -2.35
CA GLY A 306 15.41 24.36 -1.26
C GLY A 306 13.99 24.40 -0.73
N ILE A 307 13.40 23.24 -0.45
CA ILE A 307 12.11 23.15 0.23
C ILE A 307 12.39 23.27 1.73
N GLU A 308 11.94 24.34 2.37
CA GLU A 308 12.18 24.58 3.80
C GLU A 308 11.12 23.89 4.65
N LYS A 309 9.85 24.01 4.26
CA LYS A 309 8.73 23.57 5.10
C LYS A 309 7.56 23.10 4.27
N ILE A 310 6.90 22.03 4.71
CA ILE A 310 5.63 21.57 4.14
C ILE A 310 4.62 21.47 5.27
N ILE A 311 3.55 22.23 5.14
CA ILE A 311 2.45 22.30 6.09
C ILE A 311 1.18 21.81 5.41
N GLN A 312 0.44 20.95 6.07
CA GLN A 312 -0.92 20.55 5.69
C GLN A 312 -1.93 21.26 6.60
N THR A 313 -2.92 21.95 6.02
CA THR A 313 -4.04 22.56 6.75
C THR A 313 -5.35 22.02 6.19
N GLY A 314 -6.05 21.18 6.94
CA GLY A 314 -7.15 20.41 6.37
C GLY A 314 -6.63 19.46 5.27
N ASN A 315 -7.14 19.65 4.05
CA ASN A 315 -6.69 18.92 2.86
C ASN A 315 -5.65 19.69 2.01
N ASP A 316 -5.37 20.95 2.34
CA ASP A 316 -4.49 21.81 1.54
C ASP A 316 -3.05 21.77 2.03
N TYR A 317 -2.11 21.97 1.12
CA TYR A 317 -0.67 21.98 1.38
C TYR A 317 -0.08 23.35 1.08
N THR A 318 0.75 23.85 2.00
CA THR A 318 1.62 25.01 1.80
C THR A 318 3.07 24.56 1.88
N ILE A 319 3.81 24.79 0.79
CA ILE A 319 5.21 24.46 0.65
C ILE A 319 6.01 25.76 0.61
N THR A 320 6.77 25.99 1.68
CA THR A 320 7.70 27.11 1.77
C THR A 320 9.01 26.73 1.08
N VAL A 321 9.39 27.52 0.09
CA VAL A 321 10.62 27.35 -0.69
C VAL A 321 11.56 28.52 -0.39
N ARG A 322 12.83 28.20 -0.15
CA ARG A 322 13.91 29.18 -0.10
C ARG A 322 14.74 29.14 -1.37
N THR A 323 15.22 30.32 -1.75
CA THR A 323 16.04 30.51 -2.94
C THR A 323 17.27 31.34 -2.59
N ASN A 324 18.39 31.03 -3.23
CA ASN A 324 19.65 31.75 -3.08
C ASN A 324 20.16 32.19 -4.45
N SER A 325 20.59 33.44 -4.57
CA SER A 325 21.39 33.91 -5.71
C SER A 325 22.69 34.53 -5.21
N PRO A 326 23.79 34.45 -5.98
CA PRO A 326 24.97 35.24 -5.67
C PRO A 326 24.65 36.75 -5.68
N GLY A 327 25.40 37.52 -4.89
CA GLY A 327 25.36 38.98 -4.99
C GLY A 327 25.92 39.43 -6.34
N SER A 328 25.43 40.55 -6.87
CA SER A 328 25.92 41.11 -8.14
C SER A 328 27.44 41.25 -8.12
N GLY A 329 28.13 40.60 -9.07
CA GLY A 329 29.59 40.63 -9.20
C GLY A 329 30.36 39.74 -8.22
N GLN A 330 29.68 38.96 -7.37
CA GLN A 330 30.34 37.98 -6.49
C GLN A 330 30.41 36.61 -7.16
N ILE A 331 31.62 36.10 -7.34
CA ILE A 331 31.83 34.69 -7.67
C ILE A 331 31.77 33.92 -6.35
N ASN A 332 30.65 33.25 -6.09
CA ASN A 332 30.55 32.34 -4.97
C ASN A 332 31.08 30.96 -5.41
N SER A 333 32.03 30.40 -4.66
CA SER A 333 32.58 29.07 -4.91
C SER A 333 31.66 27.94 -4.43
N THR A 334 30.56 28.27 -3.77
CA THR A 334 29.56 27.30 -3.31
C THR A 334 28.93 26.59 -4.50
N ALA A 335 28.83 25.26 -4.41
CA ALA A 335 28.17 24.46 -5.43
C ALA A 335 26.70 24.87 -5.57
N THR A 336 26.24 24.94 -6.82
CA THR A 336 24.88 25.34 -7.14
C THR A 336 23.89 24.20 -6.87
N GLN A 337 22.82 24.48 -6.12
CA GLN A 337 21.74 23.53 -5.82
C GLN A 337 20.50 23.85 -6.68
N ASN A 338 20.43 23.26 -7.89
CA ASN A 338 19.40 23.58 -8.89
C ASN A 338 18.02 22.98 -8.63
N TYR A 339 17.90 22.07 -7.68
CA TYR A 339 16.63 21.44 -7.34
C TYR A 339 16.65 20.94 -5.90
N ASP A 340 15.46 20.71 -5.37
CA ASP A 340 15.22 19.99 -4.14
C ASP A 340 13.91 19.22 -4.25
N PHE A 341 13.79 18.15 -3.47
CA PHE A 341 12.59 17.33 -3.47
C PHE A 341 12.36 16.68 -2.11
N ILE A 342 11.09 16.53 -1.76
CA ILE A 342 10.65 15.83 -0.55
C ILE A 342 9.67 14.75 -0.96
N ALA A 343 9.97 13.50 -0.58
CA ALA A 343 9.02 12.41 -0.67
C ALA A 343 8.11 12.44 0.56
N LEU A 344 6.80 12.47 0.32
CA LEU A 344 5.76 12.47 1.34
C LEU A 344 4.93 11.20 1.23
N ASP A 345 4.37 10.77 2.36
CA ASP A 345 3.44 9.65 2.39
C ASP A 345 2.13 10.02 1.66
N ARG A 346 1.74 9.18 0.70
CA ARG A 346 0.55 9.37 -0.13
C ARG A 346 -0.76 9.36 0.67
N SER A 347 -0.78 8.72 1.83
CA SER A 347 -1.93 8.72 2.74
C SER A 347 -2.23 10.08 3.37
N THR A 348 -1.33 11.06 3.23
CA THR A 348 -1.62 12.43 3.64
C THR A 348 -2.63 13.11 2.71
N LEU A 349 -2.76 12.65 1.46
CA LEU A 349 -3.69 13.19 0.47
C LEU A 349 -5.10 12.62 0.67
N ASP A 350 -6.11 13.48 0.68
CA ASP A 350 -7.52 13.09 0.61
C ASP A 350 -8.13 13.61 -0.67
N PHE A 351 -8.52 12.74 -1.59
CA PHE A 351 -9.17 13.17 -2.82
C PHE A 351 -10.70 13.17 -2.70
N SER A 352 -11.27 12.95 -1.51
CA SER A 352 -12.71 13.13 -1.30
C SER A 352 -13.16 14.58 -1.55
N ASP A 353 -12.24 15.53 -1.37
CA ASP A 353 -12.36 16.92 -1.79
C ASP A 353 -11.13 17.31 -2.65
N PRO A 354 -11.22 18.37 -3.48
CA PRO A 354 -10.04 18.89 -4.17
C PRO A 354 -8.92 19.26 -3.20
N VAL A 355 -7.68 18.89 -3.54
CA VAL A 355 -6.47 19.19 -2.76
C VAL A 355 -5.80 20.42 -3.37
N THR A 356 -5.68 21.52 -2.62
CA THR A 356 -4.91 22.69 -3.10
C THR A 356 -3.49 22.64 -2.59
N ILE A 357 -2.53 22.86 -3.49
CA ILE A 357 -1.11 22.82 -3.17
C ILE A 357 -0.43 24.11 -3.62
N THR A 358 0.12 24.85 -2.66
CA THR A 358 0.68 26.19 -2.88
C THR A 358 2.17 26.18 -2.58
N PHE A 359 2.98 26.59 -3.55
CA PHE A 359 4.41 26.88 -3.37
C PHE A 359 4.57 28.38 -3.14
N ALA A 360 5.22 28.76 -2.04
CA ALA A 360 5.44 30.16 -1.69
C ALA A 360 6.83 30.39 -1.11
N ASP A 361 7.31 31.63 -1.14
CA ASP A 361 8.51 32.05 -0.40
C ASP A 361 8.22 32.17 1.12
N ILE A 362 9.24 32.56 1.89
CA ILE A 362 9.09 32.80 3.33
C ILE A 362 8.22 34.02 3.68
N GLY A 363 8.07 34.97 2.76
CA GLY A 363 7.16 36.11 2.90
C GLY A 363 5.71 35.79 2.56
N GLY A 364 5.42 34.58 2.06
CA GLY A 364 4.10 34.16 1.60
C GLY A 364 3.80 34.52 0.14
N THR A 365 4.76 35.06 -0.61
CA THR A 365 4.61 35.30 -2.05
C THR A 365 4.47 33.97 -2.77
N THR A 366 3.35 33.76 -3.44
CA THR A 366 3.07 32.50 -4.16
C THR A 366 3.89 32.42 -5.44
N PHE A 367 4.66 31.34 -5.59
CA PHE A 367 5.35 30.98 -6.83
C PHE A 367 4.45 30.17 -7.78
N SER A 368 3.70 29.21 -7.24
CA SER A 368 2.79 28.36 -8.01
C SER A 368 1.67 27.82 -7.12
N LYS A 369 0.53 27.51 -7.74
CA LYS A 369 -0.64 26.95 -7.07
C LYS A 369 -1.29 25.90 -7.96
N TYR A 370 -1.51 24.71 -7.40
CA TYR A 370 -2.14 23.56 -8.07
C TYR A 370 -3.42 23.17 -7.33
N THR A 371 -4.38 22.64 -8.06
CA THR A 371 -5.55 21.97 -7.50
C THR A 371 -5.62 20.57 -8.09
N LEU A 372 -5.55 19.57 -7.23
CA LEU A 372 -5.67 18.17 -7.61
C LEU A 372 -7.09 17.70 -7.33
N SER A 373 -7.69 17.01 -8.29
CA SER A 373 -9.02 16.40 -8.16
C SER A 373 -8.97 14.97 -8.71
N LEU A 374 -9.83 14.10 -8.17
CA LEU A 374 -10.09 12.81 -8.79
C LEU A 374 -10.68 13.06 -10.18
N ARG A 375 -10.09 12.43 -11.19
CA ARG A 375 -10.64 12.43 -12.54
C ARG A 375 -11.84 11.49 -12.54
N ASP A 376 -13.03 12.03 -12.88
CA ASP A 376 -14.27 11.25 -12.98
C ASP A 376 -14.17 10.11 -14.01
#